data_AF-A0A2U1M1W6-F1
#
_entry.id   AF-A0A2U1M1W6-F1
#
_cell.length_a   1.000
_cell.length_b   1.000
_cell.length_c   1.000
_cell.angle_alpha   90.00
_cell.angle_beta   90.00
_cell.angle_gamma   90.00
#
_symmetry.space_group_name_H-M   'P 1'
#
loop_
_entity.id
_entity.type
_entity.pdbx_description
1 polymer ?
#
loop_
_entity_poly.entity_id
_entity_poly.type
_entity_poly.pdbx_seq_one_letter_code
_entity_poly.pdbx_strand_id
1 'polypeptide(L)'
;MGVRLVKQRTFQEVINLIPSEKEECSAANLVQVPEIDLLAEISQSPRNLSEVDAALKAKQMKTGVDEYLKTRPQGTSFLTDLKQKLLLSPSEAARAGT
;
A
#
# COMPACT_ATOMS: atom_id res chain seq x y z
N MET A 1 29.52 11.99 61.69
CA MET A 1 29.09 10.63 62.07
C MET A 1 27.57 10.65 62.14
N GLY A 2 26.75 9.87 61.48
CA GLY A 2 26.88 8.81 60.50
C GLY A 2 25.45 8.31 60.27
N VAL A 3 24.83 8.65 59.13
CA VAL A 3 23.48 8.17 58.79
C VAL A 3 23.63 6.83 58.06
N ARG A 4 23.42 5.75 58.80
CA ARG A 4 23.49 4.38 58.28
C ARG A 4 22.17 4.01 57.59
N LEU A 5 22.34 3.56 56.35
CA LEU A 5 21.47 2.72 55.50
C LEU A 5 20.25 2.10 56.19
N VAL A 6 19.04 2.49 55.75
CA VAL A 6 17.83 1.65 55.92
C VAL A 6 16.85 1.75 54.74
N LYS A 7 17.28 2.21 53.55
CA LYS A 7 16.36 2.46 52.42
C LYS A 7 16.62 1.63 51.15
N GLN A 8 17.34 0.51 51.25
CA GLN A 8 17.58 -0.36 50.09
C GLN A 8 16.81 -1.70 50.13
N ARG A 9 16.33 -2.13 51.31
CA ARG A 9 15.65 -3.42 51.45
C ARG A 9 14.25 -3.45 50.82
N THR A 10 13.52 -2.34 50.88
CA THR A 10 12.16 -2.25 50.32
C THR A 10 12.16 -2.11 48.80
N PHE A 11 13.16 -1.45 48.20
CA PHE A 11 13.21 -1.27 46.74
C PHE A 11 13.43 -2.59 46.00
N GLN A 12 14.24 -3.49 46.54
CA GLN A 12 14.45 -4.81 45.92
C GLN A 12 13.24 -5.74 46.07
N GLU A 13 12.49 -5.61 47.16
CA GLU A 13 11.20 -6.31 47.36
C GLU A 13 10.13 -5.85 46.35
N VAL A 14 10.09 -4.56 46.03
CA VAL A 14 9.15 -4.01 45.02
C VAL A 14 9.47 -4.53 43.62
N ILE A 15 10.74 -4.71 43.27
CA ILE A 15 11.14 -5.31 41.99
C ILE A 15 10.73 -6.79 41.92
N ASN A 16 10.78 -7.52 43.02
CA ASN A 16 10.37 -8.93 43.09
C ASN A 16 8.85 -9.14 43.05
N LEU A 17 8.06 -8.08 43.27
CA LEU A 17 6.60 -8.10 43.18
C LEU A 17 6.07 -7.72 41.80
N ILE A 18 6.94 -7.38 40.84
CA ILE A 18 6.52 -7.25 39.44
C ILE A 18 6.28 -8.67 38.94
N PRO A 19 5.01 -9.07 38.68
CA PRO A 19 4.75 -10.34 38.05
C PRO A 19 5.46 -10.31 36.71
N SER A 20 6.42 -11.22 36.52
CA SER A 20 6.94 -11.48 35.19
C SER A 20 5.78 -12.11 34.44
N GLU A 21 4.95 -11.27 33.82
CA GLU A 21 4.04 -11.66 32.76
C GLU A 21 4.94 -12.23 31.67
N LYS A 22 5.26 -13.52 31.81
CA LYS A 22 5.44 -14.36 30.65
C LYS A 22 4.09 -14.43 30.00
N GLU A 23 3.77 -13.37 29.27
CA GLU A 23 2.95 -13.47 28.09
C GLU A 23 3.69 -14.47 27.20
N GLU A 24 3.41 -15.74 27.42
CA GLU A 24 3.62 -16.77 26.43
C GLU A 24 2.65 -16.40 25.31
N CYS A 25 3.05 -15.42 24.50
CA CYS A 25 2.52 -15.20 23.17
C CYS A 25 2.68 -16.55 22.49
N SER A 26 1.61 -17.35 22.48
CA SER A 26 1.58 -18.60 21.76
C SER A 26 1.91 -18.27 20.31
N ALA A 27 3.16 -18.53 19.94
CA ALA A 27 3.66 -18.32 18.59
C ALA A 27 3.07 -19.34 17.60
N ALA A 28 1.95 -19.98 17.94
CA ALA A 28 1.25 -20.96 17.14
C ALA A 28 0.20 -20.35 16.19
N ASN A 29 0.02 -19.02 16.20
CA ASN A 29 -0.84 -18.32 15.24
C ASN A 29 -0.09 -17.29 14.40
N LEU A 30 1.18 -17.57 14.07
CA LEU A 30 1.72 -17.05 12.82
C LEU A 30 0.95 -17.74 11.70
N VAL A 31 -0.17 -17.13 11.29
CA VAL A 31 -0.73 -17.35 9.96
C VAL A 31 0.45 -17.15 9.00
N GLN A 32 0.99 -18.24 8.47
CA GLN A 32 1.96 -18.15 7.38
C GLN A 32 1.29 -17.30 6.32
N VAL A 33 1.82 -16.10 6.06
CA VAL A 33 1.34 -15.25 4.98
C VAL A 33 1.49 -16.09 3.72
N PRO A 34 0.39 -16.47 3.04
CA PRO A 34 0.49 -17.32 1.87
C PRO A 34 1.33 -16.58 0.82
N GLU A 35 2.24 -17.30 0.18
CA GLU A 35 2.98 -16.78 -0.97
C GLU A 35 1.96 -16.60 -2.10
N ILE A 36 1.44 -15.37 -2.19
CA ILE A 36 0.33 -15.04 -3.08
C ILE A 36 0.66 -15.43 -4.52
N ASP A 37 1.91 -15.23 -4.95
CA ASP A 37 2.40 -15.49 -6.31
C ASP A 37 2.24 -16.97 -6.75
N LEU A 38 2.04 -17.90 -5.82
CA LEU A 38 1.80 -19.32 -6.10
C LEU A 38 0.32 -19.64 -6.40
N LEU A 39 -0.59 -18.70 -6.19
CA LEU A 39 -2.00 -18.89 -6.52
C LEU A 39 -2.16 -18.87 -8.04
N ALA A 40 -2.64 -19.98 -8.61
CA ALA A 40 -2.88 -20.12 -10.05
C ALA A 40 -3.79 -19.00 -10.61
N GLU A 41 -4.68 -18.46 -9.77
CA GLU A 41 -5.59 -17.36 -10.11
C GLU A 41 -4.88 -16.04 -10.43
N ILE A 42 -3.66 -15.79 -9.92
CA ILE A 42 -2.95 -14.52 -10.16
C ILE A 42 -2.55 -14.35 -11.63
N SER A 43 -2.31 -15.47 -12.32
CA SER A 43 -2.00 -15.45 -13.76
C SER A 43 -3.23 -15.25 -14.64
N GLN A 44 -4.45 -15.34 -14.09
CA GLN A 44 -5.70 -15.21 -14.83
C GLN A 44 -6.18 -13.76 -14.83
N SER A 45 -6.21 -13.15 -16.03
CA SER A 45 -6.79 -11.82 -16.19
C SER A 45 -8.30 -11.84 -15.91
N PRO A 46 -8.83 -10.94 -15.06
CA PRO A 46 -10.27 -10.86 -14.80
C PRO A 46 -11.02 -10.46 -16.08
N ARG A 47 -12.30 -10.87 -16.16
CA ARG A 47 -13.17 -10.46 -17.27
C ARG A 47 -13.48 -8.98 -17.15
N ASN A 48 -12.88 -8.17 -18.02
CA ASN A 48 -13.18 -6.75 -18.12
C ASN A 48 -14.41 -6.54 -19.01
N LEU A 49 -15.47 -5.92 -18.48
CA LEU A 49 -16.70 -5.59 -19.22
C LEU A 49 -16.74 -4.12 -19.68
N SER A 50 -15.70 -3.34 -19.41
CA SER A 50 -15.61 -1.93 -19.73
C SER A 50 -15.00 -1.69 -21.10
N GLU A 51 -15.57 -0.75 -21.86
CA GLU A 51 -15.08 -0.35 -23.18
C GLU A 51 -13.92 0.67 -23.07
N VAL A 52 -12.85 0.29 -22.39
CA VAL A 52 -11.68 1.16 -22.14
C VAL A 52 -11.05 1.62 -23.45
N ASP A 53 -10.92 0.72 -24.43
CA ASP A 53 -10.35 1.04 -25.74
C ASP A 53 -11.16 2.10 -26.48
N ALA A 54 -12.49 1.98 -26.48
CA ALA A 54 -13.39 2.93 -27.12
C ALA A 54 -13.29 4.32 -26.46
N ALA A 55 -13.23 4.38 -25.12
CA ALA A 55 -13.06 5.62 -24.38
C ALA A 55 -11.72 6.33 -24.72
N LEU A 56 -10.62 5.57 -24.81
CA LEU A 56 -9.31 6.12 -25.19
C LEU A 56 -9.26 6.59 -26.65
N LYS A 57 -9.97 5.90 -27.55
CA LYS A 57 -10.14 6.32 -28.95
C LYS A 57 -10.97 7.60 -29.05
N ALA A 58 -12.08 7.69 -28.29
CA ALA A 58 -12.93 8.88 -28.25
C ALA A 58 -12.15 10.13 -27.80
N LYS A 59 -11.19 9.98 -26.87
CA LYS A 59 -10.30 11.07 -26.44
C LYS A 59 -9.03 11.24 -27.27
N GLN A 60 -8.91 10.53 -28.40
CA GLN A 60 -7.76 10.58 -29.31
C GLN A 60 -6.40 10.40 -28.59
N MET A 61 -6.35 9.47 -27.65
CA MET A 61 -5.13 9.19 -26.85
C MET A 61 -4.57 7.79 -27.04
N LYS A 62 -5.36 6.84 -27.56
CA LYS A 62 -4.99 5.43 -27.72
C LYS A 62 -3.64 5.24 -28.44
N THR A 63 -3.47 5.83 -29.62
CA THR A 63 -2.24 5.71 -30.41
C THR A 63 -1.01 6.21 -29.67
N GLY A 64 -1.11 7.37 -29.00
CA GLY A 64 0.01 7.92 -28.23
C GLY A 64 0.40 7.02 -27.06
N VAL A 65 -0.58 6.47 -26.34
CA VAL A 65 -0.34 5.52 -25.25
C VAL A 65 0.31 4.24 -25.76
N ASP A 66 -0.21 3.65 -26.85
CA ASP A 66 0.34 2.42 -27.42
C ASP A 66 1.79 2.60 -27.86
N GLU A 67 2.11 3.69 -28.55
CA GLU A 67 3.47 3.97 -29.01
C GLU A 67 4.42 4.25 -27.84
N TYR A 68 3.97 4.98 -26.82
CA TYR A 68 4.76 5.21 -25.61
C TYR A 68 5.07 3.91 -24.88
N LEU A 69 4.12 2.98 -24.78
CA LEU A 69 4.32 1.67 -24.16
C LEU A 69 5.27 0.77 -24.97
N LYS A 70 5.19 0.80 -26.30
CA LYS A 70 6.06 0.01 -27.19
C LYS A 70 7.51 0.49 -27.18
N THR A 71 7.72 1.80 -27.31
CA THR A 71 9.04 2.37 -27.59
C THR A 71 9.74 2.95 -26.36
N ARG A 72 8.98 3.22 -25.27
CA ARG A 72 9.44 3.88 -24.03
C ARG A 72 10.40 5.05 -24.31
N PRO A 73 10.00 6.03 -25.16
CA PRO A 73 10.87 7.07 -25.63
C PRO A 73 11.18 8.05 -24.50
N GLN A 74 12.46 8.32 -24.27
CA GLN A 74 12.93 9.24 -23.24
C GLN A 74 12.84 10.69 -23.73
N GLY A 75 12.57 11.62 -22.82
CA GLY A 75 12.58 13.07 -23.13
C GLY A 75 11.39 13.57 -23.95
N THR A 76 10.31 12.78 -24.06
CA THR A 76 9.08 13.22 -24.74
C THR A 76 8.17 14.01 -23.79
N SER A 77 7.41 14.98 -24.31
CA SER A 77 6.36 15.68 -23.55
C SER A 77 5.11 14.84 -23.33
N PHE A 78 5.06 13.62 -23.89
CA PHE A 78 3.87 12.78 -23.96
C PHE A 78 3.21 12.57 -22.59
N LEU A 79 3.97 12.29 -21.53
CA LEU A 79 3.40 12.09 -20.20
C LEU A 79 2.75 13.35 -19.62
N THR A 80 3.35 14.51 -19.89
CA THR A 80 2.79 15.81 -19.50
C THR A 80 1.50 16.08 -20.24
N ASP A 81 1.48 15.86 -21.56
CA ASP A 81 0.31 16.06 -22.41
C ASP A 81 -0.81 15.08 -22.06
N LEU A 82 -0.46 13.81 -21.78
CA LEU A 82 -1.39 12.77 -21.35
C LEU A 82 -2.04 13.12 -20.01
N LYS A 83 -1.25 13.63 -19.04
CA LYS A 83 -1.79 14.10 -17.76
C LYS A 83 -2.83 15.19 -17.99
N GLN A 84 -2.54 16.20 -18.83
CA GLN A 84 -3.50 17.28 -19.10
C GLN A 84 -4.79 16.76 -19.75
N LYS A 85 -4.68 15.81 -20.69
CA LYS A 85 -5.86 15.20 -21.34
C LYS A 85 -6.73 14.34 -20.42
N LEU A 86 -6.17 13.85 -19.31
CA LEU A 86 -6.89 13.04 -18.31
C LEU A 86 -7.55 13.88 -17.22
N LEU A 87 -7.13 15.13 -17.02
CA LEU A 87 -7.76 16.02 -16.05
C LEU A 87 -9.18 16.37 -16.53
N LEU A 88 -10.17 15.99 -15.73
CA LEU A 88 -11.55 16.39 -15.94
C LEU A 88 -11.74 17.84 -15.52
N SER A 89 -12.59 18.57 -16.24
CA SER A 89 -13.08 19.84 -15.74
C SER A 89 -13.93 19.62 -14.47
N PRO A 90 -14.06 20.61 -13.57
CA PRO A 90 -14.85 20.47 -12.35
C PRO A 90 -16.30 20.02 -12.60
N SER A 91 -16.89 20.42 -13.73
CA SER A 91 -18.26 20.03 -14.11
C SER A 91 -18.34 18.57 -14.57
N GLU A 92 -17.32 18.05 -15.26
CA GLU A 92 -17.23 16.65 -15.66
C GLU A 92 -16.96 15.74 -14.46
N ALA A 93 -16.09 16.17 -13.54
CA ALA A 93 -15.80 15.45 -12.30
C ALA A 93 -17.07 15.28 -11.44
N ALA A 94 -17.84 16.36 -11.26
CA ALA A 94 -19.12 16.32 -10.55
C ALA A 94 -20.13 15.34 -11.18
N ARG A 95 -20.16 15.24 -12.51
CA ARG A 95 -21.03 14.28 -13.24
C ARG A 95 -20.53 12.84 -13.14
N ALA A 96 -19.22 12.64 -13.01
CA ALA A 96 -18.60 11.32 -12.89
C ALA A 96 -18.64 10.76 -11.46
N GLY A 97 -18.98 11.58 -10.46
CA GLY A 97 -19.03 11.17 -9.05
C GLY A 97 -17.64 10.90 -8.45
N THR A 98 -16.60 11.53 -9.02
CA THR A 98 -15.19 11.39 -8.65
C THR A 98 -14.69 12.56 -7.82
#